data_AF-A0A1Y2XF16-F1
#
_entry.id   AF-A0A1Y2XF16-F1
#
_cell.length_a   1.000
_cell.length_b   1.000
_cell.length_c   1.000
_cell.angle_alpha   90.00
_cell.angle_beta   90.00
_cell.angle_gamma   90.00
#
_symmetry.space_group_name_H-M   'P 1'
#
loop_
_entity.id
_entity.type
_entity.pdbx_description
1 polymer ?
#
loop_
_entity_poly.entity_id
_entity_poly.type
_entity_poly.pdbx_seq_one_letter_code
_entity_poly.pdbx_strand_id
1 'polypeptide(L)'
;MSSNNPDIRSLERIISTLLNKQLQLICSSHGLRTSGVKADLQNRIKNDTIFKNTPFYTIEKRIGPLHTLPVMNNHRNSITVTLKASDYPDLGRCATYLPTKLMVFCGSENVGLQDIQFPHQSEIKVNDDDVKHNLRGLKNKPGSTHPVDITPFLRLKQANYTNKVEFTYALTTKVRKPKASRKTQKFYLALYVCKTHPIEELVTKIKAKRISKASVIREISKKANDPDVVATSQNLSLKCPLSYARLKVPCRGITCNHIQCFDANSFMQLQEQGPTWSCPICSKAAPFDTLAIDEYVQEVLENTPESCEQVTIEPDGQWRIKSEDPEPTRSRPPNGTKIEDDDDLSILSDTHAFGNGATGTPSRSLLSGGTPNGSLRETPNTQRSGSSKRPAEVIDLTLSSDEEDEPIRPPKRQNLGPANGLSFPPAYNAY
;
A
#
# COMPACT_ATOMS: atom_id res chain seq x y z
N MET A 1 2.86 -26.15 19.36
CA MET A 1 1.94 -26.97 20.17
C MET A 1 1.38 -28.06 19.28
N SER A 2 1.45 -29.33 19.68
CA SER A 2 0.98 -30.45 18.86
C SER A 2 -0.55 -30.48 18.79
N SER A 3 -1.11 -30.51 17.60
CA SER A 3 -2.56 -30.51 17.39
C SER A 3 -3.15 -31.90 17.67
N ASN A 4 -4.14 -31.97 18.57
CA ASN A 4 -4.80 -33.23 18.96
C ASN A 4 -5.82 -33.76 17.94
N ASN A 5 -5.74 -33.35 16.68
CA ASN A 5 -6.64 -33.82 15.63
C ASN A 5 -6.22 -35.23 15.15
N PRO A 6 -7.12 -36.25 15.19
CA PRO A 6 -6.79 -37.61 14.76
C PRO A 6 -6.42 -37.70 13.27
N ASP A 7 -6.99 -36.86 12.41
CA ASP A 7 -6.71 -36.84 10.97
C ASP A 7 -5.35 -36.23 10.64
N ILE A 8 -4.86 -35.32 11.49
CA ILE A 8 -3.47 -34.87 11.42
C ILE A 8 -2.55 -36.03 11.81
N ARG A 9 -2.84 -36.73 12.93
CA ARG A 9 -2.02 -37.87 13.37
C ARG A 9 -2.00 -39.02 12.36
N SER A 10 -3.09 -39.28 11.64
CA SER A 10 -3.12 -40.30 10.58
C SER A 10 -2.30 -39.88 9.36
N LEU A 11 -2.43 -38.63 8.88
CA LEU A 11 -1.57 -38.05 7.85
C LEU A 11 -0.09 -38.07 8.24
N GLU A 12 0.24 -37.68 9.47
CA GLU A 12 1.62 -37.72 9.97
C GLU A 12 2.19 -39.14 10.01
N ARG A 13 1.36 -40.15 10.32
CA ARG A 13 1.75 -41.56 10.33
C ARG A 13 1.91 -42.16 8.93
N ILE A 14 1.19 -41.65 7.93
CA ILE A 14 1.40 -41.99 6.51
C ILE A 14 2.65 -41.29 6.00
N ILE A 15 2.79 -39.99 6.23
CA ILE A 15 3.95 -39.19 5.82
C ILE A 15 5.25 -39.71 6.46
N SER A 16 5.20 -40.29 7.68
CA SER A 16 6.38 -40.86 8.34
C SER A 16 6.93 -42.11 7.65
N THR A 17 6.08 -42.98 7.08
CA THR A 17 6.51 -44.24 6.45
C THR A 17 7.10 -44.03 5.06
N LEU A 18 6.61 -43.05 4.28
CA LEU A 18 7.02 -42.81 2.89
C LEU A 18 8.54 -42.68 2.68
N LEU A 19 9.03 -43.21 1.56
CA LEU A 19 10.42 -43.10 1.12
C LEU A 19 10.72 -41.68 0.60
N ASN A 20 12.00 -41.27 0.63
CA ASN A 20 12.41 -39.94 0.17
C ASN A 20 11.94 -39.66 -1.27
N LYS A 21 12.10 -40.61 -2.22
CA LYS A 21 11.60 -40.48 -3.60
C LYS A 21 10.07 -40.30 -3.71
N GLN A 22 9.28 -40.90 -2.81
CA GLN A 22 7.82 -40.69 -2.77
C GLN A 22 7.48 -39.31 -2.22
N LEU A 23 8.17 -38.87 -1.17
CA LEU A 23 8.04 -37.52 -0.61
C LEU A 23 8.46 -36.45 -1.63
N GLN A 24 9.50 -36.70 -2.43
CA GLN A 24 9.90 -35.83 -3.55
C GLN A 24 8.80 -35.71 -4.61
N LEU A 25 8.13 -36.81 -4.97
CA LEU A 25 7.01 -36.79 -5.92
C LEU A 25 5.82 -36.00 -5.38
N ILE A 26 5.45 -36.18 -4.11
CA ILE A 26 4.38 -35.41 -3.45
C ILE A 26 4.76 -33.93 -3.33
N CYS A 27 6.00 -33.60 -2.95
CA CYS A 27 6.48 -32.22 -2.99
C CYS A 27 6.36 -31.63 -4.41
N SER A 28 6.72 -32.39 -5.44
CA SER A 28 6.64 -31.93 -6.84
C SER A 28 5.20 -31.64 -7.27
N SER A 29 4.24 -32.52 -6.96
CA SER A 29 2.83 -32.31 -7.30
C SER A 29 2.14 -31.23 -6.46
N HIS A 30 2.61 -30.99 -5.23
CA HIS A 30 2.10 -29.92 -4.36
C HIS A 30 2.75 -28.54 -4.59
N GLY A 31 3.77 -28.44 -5.46
CA GLY A 31 4.51 -27.19 -5.68
C GLY A 31 5.43 -26.80 -4.51
N LEU A 32 6.09 -27.79 -3.93
CA LEU A 32 7.03 -27.66 -2.82
C LEU A 32 8.45 -28.00 -3.28
N ARG A 33 9.45 -27.47 -2.56
CA ARG A 33 10.87 -27.80 -2.82
C ARG A 33 11.10 -29.30 -2.65
N THR A 34 11.63 -29.96 -3.67
CA THR A 34 11.91 -31.40 -3.70
C THR A 34 13.30 -31.78 -3.17
N SER A 35 14.21 -30.83 -2.96
CA SER A 35 15.54 -31.06 -2.40
C SER A 35 15.58 -30.97 -0.88
N GLY A 36 16.12 -31.97 -0.19
CA GLY A 36 16.27 -31.98 1.27
C GLY A 36 16.34 -33.39 1.86
N VAL A 37 16.54 -33.48 3.17
CA VAL A 37 16.48 -34.76 3.89
C VAL A 37 15.02 -35.21 4.07
N LYS A 38 14.80 -36.48 4.45
CA LYS A 38 13.44 -37.04 4.60
C LYS A 38 12.56 -36.17 5.52
N ALA A 39 13.10 -35.69 6.65
CA ALA A 39 12.39 -34.81 7.58
C ALA A 39 11.96 -33.47 6.96
N ASP A 40 12.77 -32.87 6.08
CA ASP A 40 12.42 -31.60 5.42
C ASP A 40 11.22 -31.77 4.50
N LEU A 41 11.23 -32.81 3.69
CA LEU A 41 10.18 -33.11 2.72
C LEU A 41 8.88 -33.43 3.44
N GLN A 42 8.96 -34.24 4.51
CA GLN A 42 7.82 -34.52 5.40
C GLN A 42 7.25 -33.23 6.01
N ASN A 43 8.11 -32.35 6.55
CA ASN A 43 7.67 -31.10 7.15
C ASN A 43 7.08 -30.11 6.14
N ARG A 44 7.54 -30.12 4.88
CA ARG A 44 6.93 -29.34 3.79
C ARG A 44 5.58 -29.89 3.34
N ILE A 45 5.40 -31.21 3.32
CA ILE A 45 4.10 -31.83 2.98
C ILE A 45 3.08 -31.65 4.12
N LYS A 46 3.53 -31.65 5.38
CA LYS A 46 2.70 -31.26 6.54
C LYS A 46 2.33 -29.77 6.48
N ASN A 47 3.32 -28.92 6.26
CA ASN A 47 3.19 -27.45 6.24
C ASN A 47 3.26 -26.95 4.79
N ASP A 48 2.25 -27.32 3.99
CA ASP A 48 2.17 -27.09 2.54
C ASP A 48 1.83 -25.62 2.19
N THR A 49 2.65 -24.69 2.70
CA THR A 49 2.46 -23.25 2.63
C THR A 49 3.60 -22.61 1.83
N ILE A 50 3.33 -22.21 0.59
CA ILE A 50 4.33 -21.54 -0.25
C ILE A 50 4.41 -20.03 -0.03
N PHE A 51 3.57 -19.43 0.82
CA PHE A 51 3.50 -17.97 1.03
C PHE A 51 3.98 -17.55 2.43
N LYS A 52 4.46 -16.31 2.53
CA LYS A 52 4.76 -15.68 3.83
C LYS A 52 3.47 -15.44 4.63
N ASN A 53 3.51 -15.75 5.93
CA ASN A 53 2.53 -15.25 6.90
C ASN A 53 2.74 -13.75 7.12
N THR A 54 1.70 -13.06 7.62
CA THR A 54 1.78 -11.69 8.11
C THR A 54 1.18 -11.61 9.53
N PRO A 55 1.35 -10.52 10.29
CA PRO A 55 0.68 -10.37 11.58
C PRO A 55 -0.85 -10.48 11.48
N PHE A 56 -1.44 -10.06 10.37
CA PHE A 56 -2.89 -10.03 10.13
C PHE A 56 -3.52 -11.41 9.92
N TYR A 57 -2.75 -12.42 9.52
CA TYR A 57 -3.27 -13.77 9.30
C TYR A 57 -2.22 -14.88 9.49
N THR A 58 -2.66 -16.02 10.01
CA THR A 58 -1.93 -17.28 10.00
C THR A 58 -2.56 -18.22 8.98
N ILE A 59 -1.78 -18.64 7.98
CA ILE A 59 -2.15 -19.70 7.04
C ILE A 59 -2.20 -21.02 7.81
N GLU A 60 -3.34 -21.73 7.75
CA GLU A 60 -3.53 -23.00 8.45
C GLU A 60 -3.52 -24.22 7.51
N LYS A 61 -4.30 -24.17 6.42
CA LYS A 61 -4.53 -25.32 5.55
C LYS A 61 -4.78 -24.90 4.10
N ARG A 62 -4.13 -25.56 3.13
CA ARG A 62 -4.45 -25.39 1.71
C ARG A 62 -5.69 -26.21 1.34
N ILE A 63 -6.59 -25.60 0.58
CA ILE A 63 -7.80 -26.21 0.03
C ILE A 63 -7.61 -26.37 -1.47
N GLY A 64 -7.79 -27.61 -1.96
CA GLY A 64 -7.50 -27.95 -3.35
C GLY A 64 -6.01 -27.97 -3.72
N PRO A 65 -5.71 -28.21 -5.01
CA PRO A 65 -4.34 -28.26 -5.54
C PRO A 65 -3.76 -26.85 -5.77
N LEU A 66 -2.44 -26.78 -6.00
CA LEU A 66 -1.79 -25.57 -6.50
C LEU A 66 -2.04 -25.44 -8.02
N HIS A 67 -2.83 -24.45 -8.44
CA HIS A 67 -3.13 -24.24 -9.86
C HIS A 67 -2.01 -23.45 -10.54
N THR A 68 -1.32 -24.07 -11.50
CA THR A 68 -0.33 -23.38 -12.35
C THR A 68 -1.05 -22.57 -13.42
N LEU A 69 -0.84 -21.26 -13.43
CA LEU A 69 -1.39 -20.33 -14.42
C LEU A 69 -0.40 -20.20 -15.60
N PRO A 70 -0.72 -20.74 -16.80
CA PRO A 70 0.11 -20.57 -17.98
C PRO A 70 0.23 -19.10 -18.40
N VAL A 71 1.32 -18.78 -19.10
CA VAL A 71 1.63 -17.42 -19.58
C VAL A 71 0.60 -16.97 -20.60
N MET A 72 0.03 -15.78 -20.42
CA MET A 72 -0.97 -15.22 -21.34
C MET A 72 -0.45 -13.97 -22.03
N ASN A 73 -0.31 -14.05 -23.35
CA ASN A 73 0.27 -12.98 -24.17
C ASN A 73 -0.70 -11.82 -24.42
N ASN A 74 -1.90 -12.13 -24.95
CA ASN A 74 -2.90 -11.17 -25.39
C ASN A 74 -4.33 -11.48 -24.90
N HIS A 75 -4.73 -12.76 -24.85
CA HIS A 75 -6.10 -13.17 -24.51
C HIS A 75 -6.32 -13.30 -23.00
N ARG A 76 -7.58 -13.22 -22.55
CA ARG A 76 -7.98 -13.64 -21.20
C ARG A 76 -7.95 -15.17 -21.12
N ASN A 77 -7.61 -15.70 -19.96
CA ASN A 77 -7.77 -17.10 -19.60
C ASN A 77 -8.43 -17.21 -18.23
N SER A 78 -9.28 -18.22 -18.04
CA SER A 78 -10.06 -18.44 -16.82
C SER A 78 -9.76 -19.82 -16.28
N ILE A 79 -9.50 -19.94 -14.98
CA ILE A 79 -9.49 -21.22 -14.28
C ILE A 79 -10.66 -21.29 -13.31
N THR A 80 -11.26 -22.47 -13.18
CA THR A 80 -12.36 -22.73 -12.26
C THR A 80 -11.93 -23.75 -11.22
N VAL A 81 -12.18 -23.45 -9.95
CA VAL A 81 -11.94 -24.32 -8.79
C VAL A 81 -13.29 -24.61 -8.15
N THR A 82 -13.65 -25.89 -8.01
CA THR A 82 -14.90 -26.33 -7.39
C THR A 82 -14.67 -26.87 -5.98
N LEU A 83 -15.49 -26.44 -5.03
CA LEU A 83 -15.31 -26.70 -3.59
C LEU A 83 -16.62 -27.07 -2.90
N LYS A 84 -16.64 -28.15 -2.11
CA LYS A 84 -17.71 -28.43 -1.13
C LYS A 84 -17.14 -28.38 0.29
N ALA A 85 -17.96 -28.02 1.27
CA ALA A 85 -17.54 -28.06 2.66
C ALA A 85 -17.50 -29.50 3.22
N SER A 86 -18.23 -30.44 2.62
CA SER A 86 -18.11 -31.87 2.94
C SER A 86 -16.81 -32.51 2.45
N ASP A 87 -16.23 -32.02 1.34
CA ASP A 87 -14.92 -32.49 0.84
C ASP A 87 -13.75 -31.96 1.71
N TYR A 88 -13.97 -30.88 2.48
CA TYR A 88 -12.93 -30.16 3.23
C TYR A 88 -13.43 -29.69 4.62
N PRO A 89 -13.20 -30.44 5.70
CA PRO A 89 -13.63 -30.06 7.06
C PRO A 89 -13.12 -28.68 7.52
N ASP A 90 -11.89 -28.30 7.13
CA ASP A 90 -11.34 -26.98 7.42
C ASP A 90 -12.07 -25.83 6.69
N LEU A 91 -12.69 -26.09 5.54
CA LEU A 91 -13.57 -25.12 4.86
C LEU A 91 -14.92 -25.00 5.60
N GLY A 92 -15.43 -26.09 6.15
CA GLY A 92 -16.63 -26.08 7.01
C GLY A 92 -16.47 -25.17 8.23
N ARG A 93 -15.27 -25.07 8.81
CA ARG A 93 -14.96 -24.16 9.93
C ARG A 93 -15.20 -22.68 9.59
N CYS A 94 -15.00 -22.26 8.33
CA CYS A 94 -15.27 -20.89 7.89
C CYS A 94 -16.77 -20.51 7.98
N ALA A 95 -17.68 -21.49 8.08
CA ALA A 95 -19.11 -21.25 8.25
C ALA A 95 -19.52 -20.97 9.71
N THR A 96 -18.68 -21.35 10.68
CA THR A 96 -19.03 -21.38 12.11
C THR A 96 -18.13 -20.53 13.00
N TYR A 97 -16.90 -20.24 12.59
CA TYR A 97 -15.92 -19.50 13.38
C TYR A 97 -15.39 -18.27 12.62
N LEU A 98 -15.92 -17.09 12.97
CA LEU A 98 -15.72 -15.81 12.25
C LEU A 98 -14.25 -15.42 11.96
N PRO A 99 -13.25 -15.71 12.83
CA PRO A 99 -11.85 -15.41 12.52
C PRO A 99 -11.20 -16.37 11.51
N THR A 100 -11.84 -17.48 11.11
CA THR A 100 -11.30 -18.39 10.08
C THR A 100 -11.98 -18.13 8.74
N LYS A 101 -11.16 -17.86 7.72
CA LYS A 101 -11.57 -17.39 6.38
C LYS A 101 -10.93 -18.22 5.28
N LEU A 102 -11.65 -18.44 4.18
CA LEU A 102 -11.03 -18.94 2.94
C LEU A 102 -10.50 -17.76 2.13
N MET A 103 -9.20 -17.76 1.90
CA MET A 103 -8.49 -16.68 1.21
C MET A 103 -7.79 -17.18 -0.05
N VAL A 104 -7.86 -16.40 -1.13
CA VAL A 104 -7.15 -16.66 -2.39
C VAL A 104 -5.77 -16.02 -2.37
N PHE A 105 -4.74 -16.82 -2.62
CA PHE A 105 -3.35 -16.39 -2.76
C PHE A 105 -2.88 -16.60 -4.19
N CYS A 106 -2.07 -15.68 -4.70
CA CYS A 106 -1.37 -15.82 -5.98
C CYS A 106 0.10 -15.42 -5.82
N GLY A 107 1.01 -16.15 -6.46
CA GLY A 107 2.45 -15.88 -6.45
C GLY A 107 3.07 -16.19 -7.81
N SER A 108 4.28 -15.68 -8.06
CA SER A 108 4.93 -15.84 -9.37
C SER A 108 5.97 -16.96 -9.49
N GLU A 109 6.27 -17.65 -8.39
CA GLU A 109 7.04 -18.89 -8.38
C GLU A 109 6.37 -19.94 -7.48
N ASN A 110 6.80 -21.19 -7.59
CA ASN A 110 6.26 -22.36 -6.89
C ASN A 110 7.36 -23.11 -6.11
N VAL A 111 8.40 -22.42 -5.64
CA VAL A 111 9.63 -23.06 -5.10
C VAL A 111 10.17 -22.31 -3.86
N GLY A 112 9.51 -22.49 -2.72
CA GLY A 112 9.89 -21.86 -1.44
C GLY A 112 9.00 -20.67 -1.08
N LEU A 113 9.43 -19.87 -0.11
CA LEU A 113 8.56 -18.87 0.55
C LEU A 113 8.38 -17.60 -0.29
N GLN A 114 7.19 -17.47 -0.89
CA GLN A 114 6.78 -16.44 -1.84
C GLN A 114 6.14 -15.22 -1.17
N ASP A 115 6.32 -14.08 -1.84
CA ASP A 115 5.51 -12.89 -1.68
C ASP A 115 4.23 -12.99 -2.54
N ILE A 116 3.13 -12.39 -2.07
CA ILE A 116 1.87 -12.37 -2.82
C ILE A 116 2.01 -11.43 -4.03
N GLN A 117 1.64 -11.92 -5.21
CA GLN A 117 1.63 -11.16 -6.45
C GLN A 117 0.61 -11.77 -7.42
N PHE A 118 -0.48 -11.03 -7.69
CA PHE A 118 -1.43 -11.37 -8.75
C PHE A 118 -0.98 -10.83 -10.12
N PRO A 119 -1.42 -11.45 -11.23
CA PRO A 119 -1.37 -10.85 -12.57
C PRO A 119 -1.98 -9.44 -12.62
N HIS A 120 -1.30 -8.52 -13.32
CA HIS A 120 -1.72 -7.11 -13.45
C HIS A 120 -3.13 -6.90 -14.03
N GLN A 121 -3.61 -7.84 -14.85
CA GLN A 121 -5.02 -7.96 -15.20
C GLN A 121 -5.48 -9.30 -14.65
N SER A 122 -6.24 -9.26 -13.56
CA SER A 122 -6.94 -10.41 -13.00
C SER A 122 -8.23 -9.97 -12.30
N GLU A 123 -9.18 -10.89 -12.22
CA GLU A 123 -10.51 -10.72 -11.62
C GLU A 123 -10.93 -12.06 -10.98
N ILE A 124 -11.68 -12.01 -9.87
CA ILE A 124 -12.19 -13.18 -9.14
C ILE A 124 -13.71 -13.14 -9.15
N LYS A 125 -14.34 -14.27 -9.47
CA LYS A 125 -15.77 -14.52 -9.27
C LYS A 125 -15.98 -15.71 -8.35
N VAL A 126 -17.05 -15.68 -7.56
CA VAL A 126 -17.42 -16.76 -6.65
C VAL A 126 -18.93 -16.96 -6.72
N ASN A 127 -19.36 -18.17 -7.09
CA ASN A 127 -20.78 -18.47 -7.36
C ASN A 127 -21.44 -17.50 -8.35
N ASP A 128 -20.62 -17.06 -9.33
CA ASP A 128 -20.89 -16.08 -10.37
C ASP A 128 -21.01 -14.60 -9.92
N ASP A 129 -20.91 -14.32 -8.61
CA ASP A 129 -20.78 -12.97 -8.05
C ASP A 129 -19.35 -12.40 -8.21
N ASP A 130 -19.22 -11.10 -8.54
CA ASP A 130 -17.93 -10.39 -8.70
C ASP A 130 -17.30 -10.02 -7.34
N VAL A 131 -16.11 -10.56 -7.06
CA VAL A 131 -15.33 -10.24 -5.84
C VAL A 131 -14.53 -8.96 -6.06
N LYS A 132 -15.13 -7.82 -5.69
CA LYS A 132 -14.54 -6.47 -5.79
C LYS A 132 -13.40 -6.27 -4.77
N HIS A 133 -12.20 -6.74 -5.10
CA HIS A 133 -10.98 -6.55 -4.30
C HIS A 133 -9.85 -5.95 -5.14
N ASN A 134 -9.00 -5.12 -4.53
CA ASN A 134 -7.77 -4.69 -5.20
C ASN A 134 -6.75 -5.83 -5.21
N LEU A 135 -6.51 -6.44 -6.38
CA LEU A 135 -5.47 -7.47 -6.59
C LEU A 135 -4.09 -6.86 -6.88
N ARG A 136 -4.02 -5.53 -7.02
CA ARG A 136 -2.87 -4.80 -7.53
C ARG A 136 -2.12 -4.08 -6.40
N GLY A 137 -1.03 -4.69 -5.96
CA GLY A 137 -0.06 -4.05 -5.06
C GLY A 137 0.70 -2.88 -5.68
N LEU A 138 1.58 -2.29 -4.87
CA LEU A 138 2.50 -1.23 -5.30
C LEU A 138 3.37 -1.71 -6.46
N LYS A 139 3.48 -0.86 -7.49
CA LYS A 139 4.28 -1.13 -8.70
C LYS A 139 5.71 -1.52 -8.33
N ASN A 140 6.18 -2.64 -8.87
CA ASN A 140 7.52 -3.22 -8.65
C ASN A 140 7.84 -3.69 -7.21
N LYS A 141 6.86 -3.75 -6.28
CA LYS A 141 7.05 -4.30 -4.93
C LYS A 141 6.16 -5.55 -4.71
N PRO A 142 6.62 -6.78 -5.03
CA PRO A 142 5.91 -8.01 -4.65
C PRO A 142 5.62 -8.03 -3.14
N GLY A 143 4.51 -8.65 -2.73
CA GLY A 143 4.12 -8.74 -1.32
C GLY A 143 3.37 -7.52 -0.79
N SER A 144 3.35 -6.41 -1.52
CA SER A 144 2.56 -5.21 -1.18
C SER A 144 1.07 -5.32 -1.54
N THR A 145 0.51 -6.53 -1.48
CA THR A 145 -0.91 -6.82 -1.69
C THR A 145 -1.31 -8.03 -0.85
N HIS A 146 -2.57 -8.07 -0.44
CA HIS A 146 -3.10 -9.05 0.51
C HIS A 146 -3.77 -10.24 -0.20
N PRO A 147 -3.91 -11.40 0.46
CA PRO A 147 -4.73 -12.47 -0.07
C PRO A 147 -6.22 -12.09 0.03
N VAL A 148 -7.03 -12.56 -0.91
CA VAL A 148 -8.42 -12.10 -1.07
C VAL A 148 -9.35 -12.97 -0.25
N ASP A 149 -10.04 -12.39 0.74
CA ASP A 149 -11.11 -13.07 1.45
C ASP A 149 -12.32 -13.31 0.53
N ILE A 150 -12.58 -14.58 0.22
CA ILE A 150 -13.73 -15.00 -0.57
C ILE A 150 -14.85 -15.61 0.29
N THR A 151 -14.65 -15.72 1.60
CA THR A 151 -15.59 -16.33 2.54
C THR A 151 -17.02 -15.77 2.45
N PRO A 152 -17.24 -14.43 2.31
CA PRO A 152 -18.60 -13.87 2.24
C PRO A 152 -19.44 -14.34 1.04
N PHE A 153 -18.79 -14.81 -0.03
CA PHE A 153 -19.44 -15.22 -1.28
C PHE A 153 -19.70 -16.75 -1.33
N LEU A 154 -19.23 -17.51 -0.34
CA LEU A 154 -19.32 -18.96 -0.30
C LEU A 154 -20.60 -19.43 0.43
N ARG A 155 -21.35 -20.31 -0.21
CA ARG A 155 -22.50 -21.00 0.37
C ARG A 155 -21.98 -22.23 1.14
N LEU A 156 -21.54 -22.01 2.37
CA LEU A 156 -20.91 -23.03 3.23
C LEU A 156 -21.89 -23.70 4.22
N LYS A 157 -23.07 -23.10 4.45
CA LYS A 157 -24.09 -23.67 5.37
C LYS A 157 -24.66 -25.00 4.85
N GLN A 158 -24.72 -25.17 3.54
CA GLN A 158 -25.11 -26.41 2.87
C GLN A 158 -23.85 -27.22 2.54
N ALA A 159 -23.48 -28.20 3.38
CA ALA A 159 -22.19 -28.88 3.30
C ALA A 159 -21.84 -29.44 1.90
N ASN A 160 -22.83 -30.00 1.20
CA ASN A 160 -22.70 -30.60 -0.13
C ASN A 160 -22.85 -29.60 -1.30
N TYR A 161 -23.10 -28.32 -1.04
CA TYR A 161 -23.19 -27.32 -2.11
C TYR A 161 -21.83 -27.12 -2.78
N THR A 162 -21.80 -27.18 -4.10
CA THR A 162 -20.57 -27.01 -4.89
C THR A 162 -20.37 -25.54 -5.19
N ASN A 163 -19.48 -24.90 -4.43
CA ASN A 163 -19.05 -23.54 -4.67
C ASN A 163 -18.13 -23.48 -5.88
N LYS A 164 -18.35 -22.52 -6.77
CA LYS A 164 -17.55 -22.27 -7.97
C LYS A 164 -16.69 -21.02 -7.75
N VAL A 165 -15.37 -21.16 -7.68
CA VAL A 165 -14.43 -20.03 -7.65
C VAL A 165 -13.78 -19.93 -9.03
N GLU A 166 -13.95 -18.81 -9.72
CA GLU A 166 -13.41 -18.56 -11.04
C GLU A 166 -12.36 -17.43 -10.98
N PHE A 167 -11.16 -17.68 -11.49
CA PHE A 167 -10.08 -16.72 -11.55
C PHE A 167 -9.70 -16.46 -13.01
N THR A 168 -10.00 -15.27 -13.50
CA THR A 168 -9.72 -14.85 -14.88
C THR A 168 -8.56 -13.87 -14.91
N TYR A 169 -7.64 -14.01 -15.87
CA TYR A 169 -6.42 -13.20 -15.95
C TYR A 169 -5.89 -13.03 -17.38
N ALA A 170 -5.04 -12.02 -17.59
CA ALA A 170 -4.46 -11.70 -18.89
C ALA A 170 -3.06 -11.03 -18.80
N LEU A 171 -2.41 -10.87 -19.96
CA LEU A 171 -1.19 -10.05 -20.19
C LEU A 171 0.00 -10.30 -19.23
N THR A 172 0.28 -11.56 -18.86
CA THR A 172 1.34 -11.91 -17.89
C THR A 172 2.78 -11.76 -18.41
N THR A 173 2.96 -11.24 -19.63
CA THR A 173 4.26 -11.04 -20.29
C THR A 173 4.89 -9.68 -20.02
N LYS A 174 4.13 -8.66 -19.58
CA LYS A 174 4.58 -7.25 -19.57
C LYS A 174 5.34 -6.82 -18.30
N VAL A 175 6.27 -7.64 -17.80
CA VAL A 175 7.19 -7.25 -16.71
C VAL A 175 8.53 -6.78 -17.28
N ARG A 176 8.65 -5.47 -17.53
CA ARG A 176 9.93 -4.82 -17.91
C ARG A 176 10.88 -4.78 -16.72
N LYS A 177 11.80 -5.76 -16.61
CA LYS A 177 13.05 -5.56 -15.84
C LYS A 177 14.03 -4.70 -16.67
N PRO A 178 14.86 -3.83 -16.05
CA PRO A 178 15.78 -2.97 -16.80
C PRO A 178 16.88 -3.70 -17.59
N LYS A 179 17.22 -4.96 -17.23
CA LYS A 179 18.34 -5.70 -17.84
C LYS A 179 17.86 -6.94 -18.61
N ALA A 180 17.88 -6.81 -19.95
CA ALA A 180 18.16 -7.84 -20.97
C ALA A 180 17.43 -9.20 -20.98
N SER A 181 16.37 -9.44 -20.19
CA SER A 181 15.58 -10.68 -20.31
C SER A 181 14.06 -10.45 -20.27
N ARG A 182 13.37 -10.79 -21.36
CA ARG A 182 11.91 -10.91 -21.42
C ARG A 182 11.47 -12.24 -20.78
N LYS A 183 11.72 -12.43 -19.48
CA LYS A 183 11.28 -13.64 -18.77
C LYS A 183 9.75 -13.63 -18.68
N THR A 184 9.10 -14.56 -19.38
CA THR A 184 7.65 -14.76 -19.30
C THR A 184 7.28 -15.24 -17.89
N GLN A 185 6.29 -14.58 -17.26
CA GLN A 185 5.93 -14.86 -15.87
C GLN A 185 4.72 -15.83 -15.84
N LYS A 186 4.98 -17.04 -15.34
CA LYS A 186 3.93 -17.94 -14.82
C LYS A 186 3.47 -17.39 -13.48
N PHE A 187 2.24 -17.74 -13.10
CA PHE A 187 1.72 -17.48 -11.77
C PHE A 187 1.14 -18.78 -11.19
N TYR A 188 0.89 -18.81 -9.88
CA TYR A 188 0.40 -19.98 -9.17
C TYR A 188 -0.67 -19.56 -8.18
N LEU A 189 -1.90 -20.05 -8.38
CA LEU A 189 -3.06 -19.77 -7.55
C LEU A 189 -3.25 -20.89 -6.52
N ALA A 190 -3.49 -20.52 -5.27
CA ALA A 190 -3.85 -21.46 -4.20
C ALA A 190 -4.89 -20.82 -3.27
N LEU A 191 -5.76 -21.66 -2.72
CA LEU A 191 -6.76 -21.24 -1.75
C LEU A 191 -6.33 -21.78 -0.38
N TYR A 192 -6.33 -20.93 0.65
CA TYR A 192 -5.94 -21.32 2.00
C TYR A 192 -7.01 -20.90 3.02
N VAL A 193 -7.33 -21.83 3.91
CA VAL A 193 -7.98 -21.50 5.18
C VAL A 193 -6.95 -20.80 6.07
N CYS A 194 -7.28 -19.59 6.48
CA CYS A 194 -6.43 -18.73 7.29
C CYS A 194 -7.20 -18.25 8.53
N LYS A 195 -6.53 -18.15 9.68
CA LYS A 195 -7.05 -17.41 10.84
C LYS A 195 -6.58 -15.96 10.75
N THR A 196 -7.51 -15.00 10.72
CA THR A 196 -7.20 -13.57 10.85
C THR A 196 -7.05 -13.14 12.31
N HIS A 197 -6.17 -12.18 12.56
CA HIS A 197 -5.95 -11.55 13.86
C HIS A 197 -6.30 -10.05 13.72
N PRO A 198 -7.30 -9.53 14.46
CA PRO A 198 -7.75 -8.15 14.32
C PRO A 198 -6.71 -7.16 14.86
N ILE A 199 -6.74 -5.92 14.37
CA ILE A 199 -5.73 -4.90 14.70
C ILE A 199 -5.64 -4.64 16.21
N GLU A 200 -6.75 -4.72 16.94
CA GLU A 200 -6.82 -4.54 18.39
C GLU A 200 -6.00 -5.62 19.14
N GLU A 201 -6.01 -6.87 18.65
CA GLU A 201 -5.18 -7.95 19.18
C GLU A 201 -3.69 -7.71 18.88
N LEU A 202 -3.40 -7.19 17.68
CA LEU A 202 -2.03 -6.88 17.25
C LEU A 202 -1.43 -5.67 17.98
N VAL A 203 -2.21 -4.63 18.22
CA VAL A 203 -1.83 -3.49 19.06
C VAL A 203 -1.64 -3.92 20.52
N THR A 204 -2.45 -4.85 21.03
CA THR A 204 -2.25 -5.46 22.37
C THR A 204 -0.91 -6.22 22.43
N LYS A 205 -0.53 -6.95 21.38
CA LYS A 205 0.80 -7.60 21.28
C LYS A 205 1.95 -6.58 21.19
N ILE A 206 1.76 -5.44 20.54
CA ILE A 206 2.75 -4.34 20.53
C ILE A 206 2.91 -3.73 21.94
N LYS A 207 1.82 -3.56 22.70
CA LYS A 207 1.84 -3.03 24.08
C LYS A 207 2.65 -3.89 25.08
N ALA A 208 2.97 -5.14 24.74
CA ALA A 208 3.88 -5.99 25.52
C ALA A 208 5.38 -5.69 25.28
N LYS A 209 5.72 -4.87 24.27
CA LYS A 209 7.09 -4.47 23.92
C LYS A 209 7.27 -2.98 24.18
N ARG A 210 8.39 -2.58 24.80
CA ARG A 210 8.60 -1.20 25.26
C ARG A 210 10.01 -0.69 24.99
N ILE A 211 10.12 0.60 24.69
CA ILE A 211 11.34 1.41 24.73
C ILE A 211 11.26 2.18 26.04
N SER A 212 12.15 1.88 26.99
CA SER A 212 11.99 2.38 28.35
C SER A 212 12.35 3.86 28.48
N LYS A 213 11.64 4.58 29.36
CA LYS A 213 11.84 6.03 29.59
C LYS A 213 13.31 6.37 29.84
N ALA A 214 13.99 5.59 30.67
CA ALA A 214 15.41 5.77 30.99
C ALA A 214 16.35 5.56 29.78
N SER A 215 15.95 4.74 28.80
CA SER A 215 16.69 4.61 27.54
C SER A 215 16.48 5.81 26.62
N VAL A 216 15.27 6.39 26.59
CA VAL A 216 14.97 7.58 25.77
C VAL A 216 15.70 8.80 26.33
N ILE A 217 15.65 9.03 27.65
CA ILE A 217 16.40 10.12 28.30
C ILE A 217 17.90 9.99 28.04
N ARG A 218 18.46 8.77 28.15
CA ARG A 218 19.86 8.52 27.80
C ARG A 218 20.17 8.80 26.32
N GLU A 219 19.23 8.55 25.40
CA GLU A 219 19.39 8.88 23.98
C GLU A 219 19.36 10.41 23.75
N ILE A 220 18.48 11.14 24.43
CA ILE A 220 18.40 12.62 24.40
C ILE A 220 19.71 13.22 24.93
N SER A 221 20.08 12.91 26.18
CA SER A 221 21.25 13.52 26.81
C SER A 221 22.57 13.07 26.18
N LYS A 222 22.64 11.89 25.55
CA LYS A 222 23.81 11.54 24.73
C LYS A 222 23.95 12.46 23.52
N LYS A 223 22.86 12.77 22.81
CA LYS A 223 22.88 13.68 21.64
C LYS A 223 23.15 15.14 22.02
N ALA A 224 22.78 15.54 23.23
CA ALA A 224 23.04 16.89 23.74
C ALA A 224 24.45 17.08 24.32
N ASN A 225 25.16 16.00 24.69
CA ASN A 225 26.57 16.02 25.09
C ASN A 225 27.51 15.60 23.94
N ASP A 226 27.04 15.70 22.70
CA ASP A 226 27.85 15.45 21.49
C ASP A 226 28.61 16.75 21.14
N PRO A 227 29.96 16.75 21.09
CA PRO A 227 30.75 17.98 20.96
C PRO A 227 30.52 18.73 19.64
N ASP A 228 30.02 18.05 18.61
CA ASP A 228 29.69 18.65 17.31
C ASP A 228 28.25 19.21 17.25
N VAL A 229 27.48 19.13 18.35
CA VAL A 229 26.06 19.51 18.40
C VAL A 229 25.80 20.59 19.46
N VAL A 230 25.27 21.74 19.03
CA VAL A 230 24.81 22.78 19.96
C VAL A 230 23.54 22.30 20.68
N ALA A 231 23.67 21.96 21.96
CA ALA A 231 22.58 21.52 22.82
C ALA A 231 21.44 22.56 22.87
N THR A 232 20.32 22.23 22.24
CA THR A 232 19.13 23.09 22.15
C THR A 232 17.87 22.27 22.43
N SER A 233 16.85 22.92 22.99
CA SER A 233 15.57 22.29 23.29
C SER A 233 14.84 21.88 22.01
N GLN A 234 14.39 20.63 21.91
CA GLN A 234 13.68 20.11 20.73
C GLN A 234 12.16 20.09 20.93
N ASN A 235 11.38 20.35 19.88
CA ASN A 235 9.92 20.30 19.95
C ASN A 235 9.41 18.91 19.51
N LEU A 236 8.65 18.23 20.37
CA LEU A 236 7.99 16.95 20.08
C LEU A 236 6.51 17.18 19.81
N SER A 237 5.97 16.67 18.69
CA SER A 237 4.53 16.70 18.44
C SER A 237 3.84 15.51 19.11
N LEU A 238 2.70 15.80 19.75
CA LEU A 238 1.81 14.80 20.33
C LEU A 238 0.77 14.29 19.31
N LYS A 239 0.81 14.76 18.06
CA LYS A 239 0.01 14.26 16.93
C LYS A 239 0.70 13.11 16.20
N CYS A 240 -0.10 12.17 15.71
CA CYS A 240 0.32 11.09 14.85
C CYS A 240 0.55 11.60 13.41
N PRO A 241 1.71 11.34 12.78
CA PRO A 241 1.96 11.76 11.39
C PRO A 241 1.17 10.98 10.33
N LEU A 242 0.41 9.95 10.73
CA LEU A 242 -0.44 9.15 9.82
C LEU A 242 -1.92 9.54 9.86
N SER A 243 -2.43 9.94 11.02
CA SER A 243 -3.85 10.23 11.25
C SER A 243 -4.12 11.69 11.67
N TYR A 244 -3.07 12.48 11.89
CA TYR A 244 -3.08 13.90 12.32
C TYR A 244 -3.81 14.20 13.65
N ALA A 245 -4.41 13.18 14.28
CA ALA A 245 -4.97 13.22 15.62
C ALA A 245 -3.90 13.01 16.71
N ARG A 246 -4.22 13.37 17.97
CA ARG A 246 -3.39 13.08 19.15
C ARG A 246 -3.10 11.58 19.26
N LEU A 247 -1.84 11.23 19.54
CA LEU A 247 -1.38 9.86 19.76
C LEU A 247 -2.16 9.21 20.92
N LYS A 248 -2.63 7.97 20.73
CA LYS A 248 -3.28 7.15 21.77
C LYS A 248 -2.43 5.96 22.18
N VAL A 249 -1.62 5.44 21.27
CA VAL A 249 -0.67 4.35 21.49
C VAL A 249 0.67 4.73 20.84
N PRO A 250 1.53 5.50 21.54
CA PRO A 250 2.77 6.04 20.96
C PRO A 250 3.76 4.92 20.69
N CYS A 251 4.04 4.67 19.41
CA CYS A 251 4.84 3.57 18.93
C CYS A 251 5.95 4.05 17.99
N ARG A 252 7.11 3.39 18.06
CA ARG A 252 8.15 3.43 17.02
C ARG A 252 8.83 2.06 16.91
N GLY A 253 9.68 1.89 15.90
CA GLY A 253 10.55 0.72 15.83
C GLY A 253 11.71 0.87 16.81
N ILE A 254 12.18 -0.20 17.44
CA ILE A 254 13.34 -0.18 18.37
C ILE A 254 14.66 0.26 17.70
N THR A 255 14.70 0.40 16.38
CA THR A 255 15.84 0.86 15.57
C THR A 255 15.69 2.30 15.05
N CYS A 256 14.63 3.01 15.45
CA CYS A 256 14.34 4.40 15.09
C CYS A 256 15.18 5.41 15.91
N ASN A 257 16.04 6.21 15.25
CA ASN A 257 16.90 7.20 15.91
C ASN A 257 16.21 8.55 16.21
N HIS A 258 14.87 8.59 16.20
CA HIS A 258 14.04 9.77 16.43
C HIS A 258 13.09 9.52 17.59
N ILE A 259 12.78 10.58 18.35
CA ILE A 259 11.85 10.55 19.48
C ILE A 259 10.38 10.64 19.05
N GLN A 260 10.09 11.30 17.92
CA GLN A 260 8.73 11.40 17.39
C GLN A 260 8.14 9.99 17.18
N CYS A 261 6.94 9.76 17.72
CA CYS A 261 6.22 8.51 17.59
C CYS A 261 5.09 8.63 16.57
N PHE A 262 4.59 7.47 16.13
CA PHE A 262 3.35 7.31 15.37
C PHE A 262 2.37 6.46 16.19
N ASP A 263 1.07 6.57 15.90
CA ASP A 263 0.07 5.77 16.61
C ASP A 263 0.10 4.32 16.11
N ALA A 264 0.19 3.36 17.03
CA ALA A 264 0.25 1.94 16.69
C ALA A 264 -0.98 1.47 15.89
N ASN A 265 -2.18 1.97 16.18
CA ASN A 265 -3.40 1.58 15.49
C ASN A 265 -3.40 2.13 14.05
N SER A 266 -3.08 3.42 13.87
CA SER A 266 -2.97 4.03 12.54
C SER A 266 -1.85 3.39 11.70
N PHE A 267 -0.74 2.98 12.31
CA PHE A 267 0.32 2.25 11.61
C PHE A 267 -0.13 0.85 11.18
N MET A 268 -0.77 0.08 12.07
CA MET A 268 -1.27 -1.26 11.72
C MET A 268 -2.36 -1.20 10.64
N GLN A 269 -3.24 -0.20 10.66
CA GLN A 269 -4.21 0.05 9.58
C GLN A 269 -3.51 0.33 8.24
N LEU A 270 -2.46 1.15 8.22
CA LEU A 270 -1.66 1.40 7.02
C LEU A 270 -1.01 0.11 6.48
N GLN A 271 -0.45 -0.74 7.36
CA GLN A 271 0.17 -2.00 6.97
C GLN A 271 -0.84 -3.08 6.55
N GLU A 272 -2.13 -2.95 6.90
CA GLU A 272 -3.22 -3.84 6.45
C GLU A 272 -3.72 -3.48 5.03
N GLN A 273 -3.57 -2.22 4.61
CA GLN A 273 -3.93 -1.76 3.26
C GLN A 273 -2.78 -1.89 2.27
N GLY A 274 -1.54 -1.66 2.72
CA GLY A 274 -0.34 -1.63 1.87
C GLY A 274 0.92 -1.95 2.67
N PRO A 275 1.30 -3.24 2.80
CA PRO A 275 2.35 -3.66 3.72
C PRO A 275 3.71 -3.27 3.16
N THR A 276 4.33 -2.32 3.84
CA THR A 276 5.63 -1.73 3.53
C THR A 276 6.64 -1.91 4.66
N TRP A 277 6.15 -2.12 5.89
CA TRP A 277 6.93 -2.33 7.12
C TRP A 277 8.10 -1.34 7.27
N SER A 278 7.83 -0.08 6.94
CA SER A 278 8.77 1.04 6.99
C SER A 278 8.23 2.13 7.91
N CYS A 279 9.10 2.71 8.74
CA CYS A 279 8.75 3.81 9.63
C CYS A 279 8.36 5.06 8.82
N PRO A 280 7.17 5.66 9.05
CA PRO A 280 6.71 6.83 8.28
C PRO A 280 7.52 8.11 8.57
N ILE A 281 8.42 8.10 9.56
CA ILE A 281 9.20 9.26 9.99
C ILE A 281 10.65 9.21 9.45
N CYS A 282 11.30 8.04 9.47
CA CYS A 282 12.71 7.90 9.06
C CYS A 282 12.95 6.85 7.95
N SER A 283 11.90 6.25 7.39
CA SER A 283 11.97 5.21 6.33
C SER A 283 12.81 3.96 6.66
N LYS A 284 13.27 3.79 7.91
CA LYS A 284 13.90 2.54 8.39
C LYS A 284 12.87 1.40 8.45
N ALA A 285 13.35 0.17 8.29
CA ALA A 285 12.53 -1.02 8.48
C ALA A 285 11.97 -1.08 9.92
N ALA A 286 10.64 -1.18 10.01
CA ALA A 286 9.88 -1.32 11.24
C ALA A 286 8.87 -2.49 11.11
N PRO A 287 9.33 -3.74 10.91
CA PRO A 287 8.47 -4.92 10.94
C PRO A 287 7.82 -5.08 12.31
N PHE A 288 6.62 -5.67 12.34
CA PHE A 288 5.79 -5.88 13.53
C PHE A 288 6.56 -6.33 14.78
N ASP A 289 7.52 -7.26 14.61
CA ASP A 289 8.26 -7.78 15.76
C ASP A 289 9.21 -6.77 16.43
N THR A 290 9.56 -5.69 15.74
CA THR A 290 10.41 -4.59 16.22
C THR A 290 9.63 -3.36 16.68
N LEU A 291 8.29 -3.38 16.59
CA LEU A 291 7.43 -2.30 17.11
C LEU A 291 7.35 -2.39 18.64
N ALA A 292 7.45 -1.23 19.29
CA ALA A 292 7.38 -1.10 20.74
C ALA A 292 6.77 0.25 21.12
N ILE A 293 6.12 0.28 22.30
CA ILE A 293 5.61 1.51 22.91
C ILE A 293 6.77 2.33 23.47
N ASP A 294 6.76 3.64 23.22
CA ASP A 294 7.72 4.55 23.83
C ASP A 294 7.19 5.06 25.17
N GLU A 295 7.78 4.60 26.29
CA GLU A 295 7.31 4.95 27.63
C GLU A 295 7.50 6.43 27.96
N TYR A 296 8.49 7.09 27.35
CA TYR A 296 8.71 8.52 27.55
C TYR A 296 7.58 9.32 26.89
N VAL A 297 7.27 9.03 25.63
CA VAL A 297 6.16 9.71 24.92
C VAL A 297 4.80 9.33 25.51
N GLN A 298 4.65 8.11 26.05
CA GLN A 298 3.45 7.72 26.80
C GLN A 298 3.27 8.59 28.05
N GLU A 299 4.29 8.75 28.89
CA GLU A 299 4.20 9.59 30.09
C GLU A 299 3.86 11.05 29.74
N VAL A 300 4.45 11.61 28.68
CA VAL A 300 4.11 12.96 28.18
C VAL A 300 2.63 13.05 27.78
N LEU A 301 2.07 12.03 27.12
CA LEU A 301 0.67 12.01 26.72
C LEU A 301 -0.30 11.84 27.90
N GLU A 302 0.12 11.16 28.96
CA GLU A 302 -0.65 10.96 30.19
C GLU A 302 -0.62 12.19 31.11
N ASN A 303 0.42 13.03 31.01
CA ASN A 303 0.62 14.23 31.85
C ASN A 303 0.42 15.56 31.09
N THR A 304 -0.20 15.54 29.90
CA THR A 304 -0.58 16.75 29.15
C THR A 304 -2.06 16.74 28.80
N PRO A 305 -2.76 17.89 28.76
CA PRO A 305 -4.18 17.95 28.42
C PRO A 305 -4.41 17.56 26.95
N GLU A 306 -5.62 17.10 26.61
CA GLU A 306 -5.93 16.62 25.25
C GLU A 306 -5.76 17.70 24.16
N SER A 307 -5.91 18.99 24.52
CA SER A 307 -5.67 20.14 23.65
C SER A 307 -4.19 20.43 23.38
N CYS A 308 -3.26 19.86 24.15
CA CYS A 308 -1.82 20.06 23.94
C CYS A 308 -1.36 19.26 22.70
N GLU A 309 -0.86 19.96 21.68
CA GLU A 309 -0.39 19.33 20.43
C GLU A 309 1.13 19.15 20.37
N GLN A 310 1.88 19.82 21.25
CA GLN A 310 3.34 19.88 21.23
C GLN A 310 3.91 20.17 22.63
N VAL A 311 5.04 19.54 22.96
CA VAL A 311 5.89 19.90 24.10
C VAL A 311 7.29 20.28 23.64
N THR A 312 8.00 21.06 24.46
CA THR A 312 9.44 21.31 24.31
C THR A 312 10.20 20.42 25.27
N ILE A 313 11.19 19.68 24.76
CA ILE A 313 12.06 18.75 25.48
C ILE A 313 13.45 19.37 25.61
N GLU A 314 14.01 19.33 26.81
CA GLU A 314 15.33 19.86 27.13
C GLU A 314 16.47 18.82 27.00
N PRO A 315 17.74 19.26 26.94
CA PRO A 315 18.94 18.40 26.91
C PRO A 315 19.02 17.28 27.97
N ASP A 316 18.45 17.49 29.14
CA ASP A 316 18.41 16.51 30.23
C ASP A 316 17.23 15.51 30.13
N GLY A 317 16.36 15.69 29.13
CA GLY A 317 15.15 14.90 28.93
C GLY A 317 13.93 15.38 29.71
N GLN A 318 14.00 16.46 30.50
CA GLN A 318 12.79 17.11 31.02
C GLN A 318 11.97 17.71 29.87
N TRP A 319 10.68 17.94 30.10
CA TRP A 319 9.77 18.50 29.10
C TRP A 319 8.83 19.53 29.72
N ARG A 320 8.44 20.53 28.93
CA ARG A 320 7.39 21.51 29.28
C ARG A 320 6.38 21.65 28.15
N ILE A 321 5.15 21.98 28.52
CA ILE A 321 4.19 22.58 27.60
C ILE A 321 4.68 24.01 27.31
N LYS A 322 4.52 24.50 26.07
CA LYS A 322 4.65 25.93 25.80
C LYS A 322 3.45 26.63 26.42
N SER A 323 3.69 27.56 27.35
CA SER A 323 2.67 28.52 27.75
C SER A 323 2.19 29.27 26.51
N GLU A 324 0.87 29.48 26.42
CA GLU A 324 0.36 30.57 25.60
C GLU A 324 0.79 31.86 26.31
N ASP A 325 1.86 32.48 25.84
CA ASP A 325 2.24 33.81 26.33
C ASP A 325 1.07 34.75 26.01
N PRO A 326 0.44 35.40 27.01
CA PRO A 326 -0.65 36.32 26.75
C PRO A 326 -0.12 37.45 25.88
N GLU A 327 -0.84 37.81 24.80
CA GLU A 327 -0.43 38.89 23.91
C GLU A 327 -0.05 40.13 24.76
N PRO A 328 1.10 40.78 24.48
CA PRO A 328 1.60 41.86 25.32
C PRO A 328 0.65 43.05 25.24
N THR A 329 -0.27 43.12 26.21
CA THR A 329 -1.29 44.15 26.30
C THR A 329 -0.61 45.50 26.40
N ARG A 330 -0.59 46.25 25.29
CA ARG A 330 0.03 47.58 25.20
C ARG A 330 -0.74 48.57 26.07
N SER A 331 -0.39 48.61 27.35
CA SER A 331 -0.91 49.53 28.36
C SER A 331 -0.52 50.97 28.00
N ARG A 332 -1.32 51.60 27.15
CA ARG A 332 -1.16 52.98 26.71
C ARG A 332 -1.31 53.91 27.94
N PRO A 333 -0.28 54.70 28.30
CA PRO A 333 -0.36 55.58 29.47
C PRO A 333 -1.33 56.74 29.21
N PRO A 334 -2.11 57.18 30.23
CA PRO A 334 -2.98 58.34 30.11
C PRO A 334 -2.23 59.63 30.46
N ASN A 335 -2.00 60.50 29.46
CA ASN A 335 -1.88 61.96 29.58
C ASN A 335 -1.69 62.60 28.17
N GLY A 336 -2.03 63.87 27.94
CA GLY A 336 -2.69 64.78 28.89
C GLY A 336 -2.66 66.28 28.59
N THR A 337 -2.17 66.75 27.43
CA THR A 337 -2.05 68.20 27.14
C THR A 337 -2.28 68.57 25.68
N LYS A 338 -2.48 69.88 25.41
CA LYS A 338 -2.84 70.52 24.13
C LYS A 338 -1.72 71.45 23.61
N ILE A 339 -2.01 72.15 22.50
CA ILE A 339 -1.28 73.23 21.82
C ILE A 339 -0.20 72.65 20.88
N GLU A 340 -0.29 72.67 19.54
CA GLU A 340 -0.73 73.66 18.52
C GLU A 340 0.45 74.49 17.95
N ASP A 341 0.37 74.74 16.63
CA ASP A 341 1.20 75.59 15.74
C ASP A 341 2.69 75.20 15.48
N ASP A 342 3.26 75.32 14.27
CA ASP A 342 2.74 75.25 12.87
C ASP A 342 3.91 75.02 11.87
N ASP A 343 3.65 75.22 10.56
CA ASP A 343 4.58 75.43 9.41
C ASP A 343 5.21 74.19 8.71
N ASP A 344 4.39 73.62 7.82
CA ASP A 344 4.63 73.35 6.38
C ASP A 344 5.97 72.75 5.88
N LEU A 345 5.85 71.61 5.19
CA LEU A 345 6.12 71.59 3.75
C LEU A 345 5.27 70.52 3.05
N SER A 346 4.46 70.95 2.07
CA SER A 346 3.38 70.18 1.45
C SER A 346 3.67 69.79 -0.02
N ILE A 347 2.62 69.40 -0.78
CA ILE A 347 2.59 69.10 -2.25
C ILE A 347 3.16 67.73 -2.67
N LEU A 348 2.52 66.87 -3.48
CA LEU A 348 1.11 66.58 -3.91
C LEU A 348 1.17 65.08 -4.35
N SER A 349 0.22 64.15 -4.24
CA SER A 349 -1.25 64.12 -4.11
C SER A 349 -2.08 64.48 -5.35
N ASP A 350 -2.49 63.45 -6.10
CA ASP A 350 -3.79 63.36 -6.79
C ASP A 350 -4.39 61.98 -6.46
N THR A 351 -5.61 61.79 -5.95
CA THR A 351 -6.88 62.57 -5.94
C THR A 351 -7.64 62.58 -7.28
N HIS A 352 -8.98 62.63 -7.37
CA HIS A 352 -10.10 62.35 -6.43
C HIS A 352 -11.44 62.20 -7.23
N ALA A 353 -12.53 61.59 -6.75
CA ALA A 353 -12.74 60.69 -5.61
C ALA A 353 -13.65 59.49 -6.05
N PHE A 354 -14.89 59.18 -5.61
CA PHE A 354 -15.88 59.72 -4.67
C PHE A 354 -16.68 58.57 -3.99
N GLY A 355 -17.33 58.84 -2.86
CA GLY A 355 -18.35 57.97 -2.24
C GLY A 355 -19.78 58.28 -2.73
N ASN A 356 -20.89 57.79 -2.14
CA ASN A 356 -21.12 57.04 -0.89
C ASN A 356 -22.35 56.11 -1.05
N GLY A 357 -22.52 55.07 -0.22
CA GLY A 357 -23.81 54.34 -0.21
C GLY A 357 -23.90 53.04 0.60
N ALA A 358 -24.25 53.15 1.89
CA ALA A 358 -25.04 52.19 2.71
C ALA A 358 -24.71 50.66 2.75
N THR A 359 -24.31 50.22 3.96
CA THR A 359 -24.80 49.02 4.70
C THR A 359 -24.75 47.60 4.10
N GLY A 360 -24.14 46.68 4.87
CA GLY A 360 -24.79 45.41 5.21
C GLY A 360 -24.39 44.14 4.44
N THR A 361 -23.46 43.37 4.99
CA THR A 361 -23.36 41.90 4.81
C THR A 361 -24.46 41.18 5.63
N PRO A 362 -24.77 39.85 5.50
CA PRO A 362 -23.93 38.79 4.93
C PRO A 362 -24.60 37.64 4.10
N SER A 363 -23.74 36.79 3.52
CA SER A 363 -23.81 35.33 3.32
C SER A 363 -25.12 34.53 3.16
N ARG A 364 -25.21 33.76 2.06
CA ARG A 364 -25.81 32.40 1.93
C ARG A 364 -25.31 31.75 0.64
N SER A 365 -25.00 30.45 0.49
CA SER A 365 -25.41 29.18 1.13
C SER A 365 -26.69 28.52 0.60
N LEU A 366 -26.48 27.64 -0.39
CA LEU A 366 -27.13 26.35 -0.72
C LEU A 366 -28.51 26.01 -0.10
N LEU A 367 -29.50 25.62 -0.94
CA LEU A 367 -30.10 24.27 -1.04
C LEU A 367 -31.49 24.26 -1.75
N SER A 368 -31.83 23.11 -2.36
CA SER A 368 -33.13 22.73 -2.95
C SER A 368 -33.66 23.58 -4.14
N GLY A 369 -34.50 23.04 -5.04
CA GLY A 369 -34.95 21.65 -5.20
C GLY A 369 -36.33 21.56 -5.88
N GLY A 370 -36.56 20.50 -6.68
CA GLY A 370 -37.87 20.19 -7.29
C GLY A 370 -37.85 20.01 -8.81
N THR A 371 -38.50 18.95 -9.29
CA THR A 371 -38.82 18.71 -10.72
C THR A 371 -40.23 19.22 -11.04
N PRO A 372 -40.60 19.29 -12.33
CA PRO A 372 -41.56 18.28 -12.80
C PRO A 372 -41.22 17.69 -14.18
N ASN A 373 -41.92 16.61 -14.54
CA ASN A 373 -41.79 15.94 -15.83
C ASN A 373 -42.33 16.77 -17.01
N GLY A 374 -41.66 16.67 -18.15
CA GLY A 374 -42.19 17.05 -19.47
C GLY A 374 -41.75 16.01 -20.51
N SER A 375 -42.69 15.38 -21.19
CA SER A 375 -42.40 14.39 -22.23
C SER A 375 -42.12 15.08 -23.57
N LEU A 376 -41.12 14.62 -24.33
CA LEU A 376 -41.41 14.04 -25.65
C LEU A 376 -40.20 13.36 -26.30
N ARG A 377 -40.58 12.33 -27.07
CA ARG A 377 -39.80 11.43 -27.93
C ARG A 377 -39.34 12.19 -29.19
N GLU A 378 -38.11 11.98 -29.66
CA GLU A 378 -37.78 11.32 -30.95
C GLU A 378 -36.34 11.57 -31.41
N THR A 379 -35.79 10.55 -32.09
CA THR A 379 -34.63 10.67 -32.99
C THR A 379 -35.15 10.65 -34.43
N PRO A 380 -34.57 11.45 -35.34
CA PRO A 380 -33.80 10.77 -36.38
C PRO A 380 -32.49 11.46 -36.79
N ASN A 381 -31.44 10.64 -36.86
CA ASN A 381 -30.57 10.47 -38.02
C ASN A 381 -30.52 11.60 -39.08
N THR A 382 -29.36 12.24 -39.27
CA THR A 382 -28.57 12.13 -40.53
C THR A 382 -27.19 12.80 -40.45
N GLN A 383 -26.35 12.48 -41.44
CA GLN A 383 -24.96 12.91 -41.59
C GLN A 383 -24.81 14.42 -41.84
N ARG A 384 -23.71 15.02 -41.37
CA ARG A 384 -23.14 16.20 -42.04
C ARG A 384 -21.61 16.19 -41.99
N SER A 385 -20.99 16.36 -43.15
CA SER A 385 -19.54 16.23 -43.34
C SER A 385 -18.75 17.48 -42.93
N GLY A 386 -17.59 17.25 -42.33
CA GLY A 386 -16.35 18.06 -42.42
C GLY A 386 -16.39 19.58 -42.21
N SER A 387 -15.68 20.07 -41.18
CA SER A 387 -14.49 20.90 -41.40
C SER A 387 -13.61 21.00 -40.16
N SER A 388 -12.34 21.36 -40.36
CA SER A 388 -11.27 21.45 -39.37
C SER A 388 -11.56 22.47 -38.24
N LYS A 389 -11.30 22.06 -36.98
CA LYS A 389 -10.92 22.96 -35.88
C LYS A 389 -9.77 22.35 -35.08
N ARG A 390 -8.96 23.24 -34.49
CA ARG A 390 -7.65 22.95 -33.87
C ARG A 390 -7.79 22.16 -32.56
N PRO A 391 -6.79 21.33 -32.16
CA PRO A 391 -6.68 20.87 -30.79
C PRO A 391 -6.43 22.06 -29.85
N ALA A 392 -6.92 21.98 -28.62
CA ALA A 392 -6.65 22.97 -27.58
C ALA A 392 -5.33 22.65 -26.86
N GLU A 393 -4.62 23.68 -26.44
CA GLU A 393 -3.40 23.56 -25.65
C GLU A 393 -3.76 23.17 -24.20
N VAL A 394 -3.10 22.15 -23.68
CA VAL A 394 -3.16 21.77 -22.26
C VAL A 394 -1.81 22.11 -21.64
N ILE A 395 -1.82 23.00 -20.65
CA ILE A 395 -0.61 23.46 -19.99
C ILE A 395 -0.10 22.35 -19.06
N ASP A 396 1.06 21.78 -19.40
CA ASP A 396 1.81 20.89 -18.51
C ASP A 396 2.66 21.74 -17.55
N LEU A 397 2.50 21.52 -16.25
CA LEU A 397 3.24 22.20 -15.18
C LEU A 397 4.25 21.27 -14.50
N THR A 398 4.78 20.27 -15.22
CA THR A 398 5.75 19.29 -14.70
C THR A 398 7.10 19.27 -15.43
N LEU A 399 7.63 20.45 -15.78
CA LEU A 399 9.05 20.64 -16.09
C LEU A 399 9.82 21.12 -14.84
N SER A 400 10.24 20.17 -14.01
CA SER A 400 11.33 20.37 -13.05
C SER A 400 12.66 20.43 -13.81
N SER A 401 13.43 21.50 -13.63
CA SER A 401 14.76 21.65 -14.24
C SER A 401 15.74 20.59 -13.76
N ASP A 402 16.48 19.99 -14.70
CA ASP A 402 17.80 19.38 -14.48
C ASP A 402 18.54 19.40 -15.83
N GLU A 403 19.68 20.07 -15.89
CA GLU A 403 20.54 20.18 -17.08
C GLU A 403 21.82 19.37 -16.86
N GLU A 404 22.01 18.29 -17.62
CA GLU A 404 23.33 17.65 -17.80
C GLU A 404 23.55 17.31 -19.29
N ASP A 405 24.76 17.58 -19.79
CA ASP A 405 25.12 17.48 -21.21
C ASP A 405 25.16 16.04 -21.77
N GLU A 406 24.63 15.84 -22.99
CA GLU A 406 25.10 14.78 -23.90
C GLU A 406 25.56 15.39 -25.25
N PRO A 407 26.73 14.98 -25.79
CA PRO A 407 27.29 15.59 -26.99
C PRO A 407 26.60 15.17 -28.31
N ILE A 408 26.53 16.13 -29.23
CA ILE A 408 25.85 16.05 -30.53
C ILE A 408 26.40 14.89 -31.41
N ARG A 409 25.49 14.08 -31.96
CA ARG A 409 25.82 13.07 -32.98
C ARG A 409 25.59 13.63 -34.39
N PRO A 410 26.53 13.46 -35.34
CA PRO A 410 26.37 13.99 -36.70
C PRO A 410 25.32 13.20 -37.52
N PRO A 411 24.55 13.87 -38.40
CA PRO A 411 23.50 13.21 -39.18
C PRO A 411 24.07 12.34 -40.31
N LYS A 412 23.55 11.10 -40.45
CA LYS A 412 23.80 10.27 -41.63
C LYS A 412 23.00 10.79 -42.82
N ARG A 413 23.69 11.09 -43.94
CA ARG A 413 23.08 11.45 -45.21
C ARG A 413 22.16 10.34 -45.72
N GLN A 414 20.98 10.72 -46.21
CA GLN A 414 20.23 9.90 -47.17
C GLN A 414 20.96 9.92 -48.52
N ASN A 415 20.94 8.81 -49.25
CA ASN A 415 21.54 8.72 -50.59
C ASN A 415 20.43 8.49 -51.62
N LEU A 416 20.21 9.45 -52.51
CA LEU A 416 19.29 9.35 -53.64
C LEU A 416 20.04 8.77 -54.85
N GLY A 417 19.44 7.78 -55.53
CA GLY A 417 19.96 7.26 -56.79
C GLY A 417 19.32 7.93 -58.01
N PRO A 418 20.06 8.12 -59.11
CA PRO A 418 19.49 8.40 -60.44
C PRO A 418 19.16 7.09 -61.19
N ALA A 419 18.44 7.18 -62.32
CA ALA A 419 17.87 6.02 -63.01
C ALA A 419 18.22 5.94 -64.52
N ASN A 420 18.03 4.73 -65.05
CA ASN A 420 17.83 4.35 -66.46
C ASN A 420 18.96 4.53 -67.50
N GLY A 421 19.25 3.42 -68.20
CA GLY A 421 19.88 3.33 -69.52
C GLY A 421 19.56 1.96 -70.12
N LEU A 422 19.16 1.87 -71.40
CA LEU A 422 18.66 0.65 -72.04
C LEU A 422 19.58 0.17 -73.17
N SER A 423 19.82 -1.14 -73.29
CA SER A 423 20.16 -1.85 -74.55
C SER A 423 20.26 -3.38 -74.35
N PHE A 424 20.11 -4.15 -75.44
CA PHE A 424 20.13 -5.62 -75.57
C PHE A 424 20.59 -6.00 -77.01
N PRO A 425 21.06 -7.23 -77.31
CA PRO A 425 21.94 -8.12 -76.56
C PRO A 425 23.30 -8.26 -77.33
N PRO A 426 23.68 -9.28 -78.16
CA PRO A 426 23.19 -10.66 -78.42
C PRO A 426 24.19 -11.80 -78.08
N ALA A 427 23.70 -13.04 -78.30
CA ALA A 427 24.36 -14.35 -78.43
C ALA A 427 25.90 -14.51 -78.54
N TYR A 428 26.44 -15.55 -77.88
CA TYR A 428 26.80 -16.80 -78.59
C TYR A 428 26.85 -18.01 -77.62
N ASN A 429 26.60 -19.22 -78.15
CA ASN A 429 26.70 -20.51 -77.44
C ASN A 429 27.60 -21.44 -78.27
N ALA A 430 28.71 -21.94 -77.72
CA ALA A 430 29.46 -23.11 -78.18
C ALA A 430 30.63 -23.45 -77.24
N TYR A 431 30.45 -24.39 -76.31
CA TYR A 431 31.03 -25.74 -76.35
C TYR A 431 30.56 -26.58 -75.15
#